data_AF-A0A3D5UB87-F1
#
_entry.id   AF-A0A3D5UB87-F1
#
_cell.length_a   1.000
_cell.length_b   1.000
_cell.length_c   1.000
_cell.angle_alpha   90.00
_cell.angle_beta   90.00
_cell.angle_gamma   90.00
#
_symmetry.space_group_name_H-M   'P 1'
#
loop_
_entity.id
_entity.type
_entity.pdbx_description
1 polymer ?
#
loop_
_entity_poly.entity_id
_entity_poly.type
_entity_poly.pdbx_seq_one_letter_code
_entity_poly.pdbx_strand_id
1 'polypeptide(L)'
;VASVSCIYGLGVPEEYREALIRLKRGMHMERDELLKKLITAHYSRNDIAFERGAFRVRGDTVDIYPAYLEHCLRVEFFGDEIVNLEKLHPISYK
;
A
#
# COMPACT_ATOMS: atom_id res chain seq x y z
N VAL A 1 -17.96 -1.45 -18.46
CA VAL A 1 -17.71 -1.41 -19.92
C VAL A 1 -16.23 -1.64 -20.13
N ALA A 2 -15.82 -2.62 -20.94
CA ALA A 2 -14.42 -3.00 -21.14
C ALA A 2 -14.12 -3.19 -22.64
N SER A 3 -12.92 -2.82 -23.08
CA SER A 3 -12.43 -2.99 -24.46
C SER A 3 -11.72 -4.34 -24.64
N VAL A 4 -11.33 -4.68 -25.87
CA VAL A 4 -10.61 -5.93 -26.23
C VAL A 4 -9.26 -6.07 -25.48
N SER A 5 -8.72 -5.01 -24.89
CA SER A 5 -7.55 -5.12 -24.02
C SER A 5 -7.84 -5.85 -22.70
N CYS A 6 -9.09 -6.13 -22.34
CA CYS A 6 -9.43 -6.85 -21.11
C CYS A 6 -9.11 -8.35 -21.14
N ILE A 7 -8.76 -8.90 -22.30
CA ILE A 7 -8.37 -10.32 -22.46
C ILE A 7 -6.84 -10.49 -22.60
N TYR A 8 -6.07 -9.40 -22.60
CA TYR A 8 -4.61 -9.41 -22.72
C TYR A 8 -3.96 -8.69 -21.54
N GLY A 9 -2.89 -9.25 -20.98
CA GLY A 9 -2.08 -8.58 -19.93
C GLY A 9 -2.64 -8.66 -18.50
N LEU A 10 -3.71 -9.43 -18.27
CA LEU A 10 -4.08 -9.84 -16.91
C LEU A 10 -3.14 -10.98 -16.51
N GLY A 11 -2.29 -10.75 -15.51
CA GLY A 11 -1.52 -11.82 -14.86
C GLY A 11 -2.44 -12.91 -14.29
N VAL A 12 -1.86 -14.01 -13.82
CA VAL A 12 -2.65 -15.14 -13.31
C VAL A 12 -3.51 -14.65 -12.11
N PRO A 13 -4.83 -14.89 -12.06
CA PRO A 13 -5.69 -14.34 -11.01
C PRO A 13 -5.26 -14.74 -9.58
N GLU A 14 -4.66 -15.92 -9.42
CA GLU A 14 -4.06 -16.37 -8.17
C GLU A 14 -2.95 -15.42 -7.69
N GLU A 15 -2.04 -14.99 -8.58
CA GLU A 15 -0.94 -14.07 -8.23
C GLU A 15 -1.49 -12.72 -7.74
N TYR A 16 -2.56 -12.23 -8.36
CA TYR A 16 -3.24 -11.01 -7.92
C TYR A 16 -3.86 -11.14 -6.53
N ARG A 17 -4.38 -12.33 -6.19
CA ARG A 17 -4.92 -12.61 -4.86
C ARG A 17 -3.82 -12.70 -3.81
N GLU A 18 -2.68 -13.29 -4.15
CA GLU A 18 -1.52 -13.39 -3.26
C GLU A 18 -0.87 -12.03 -2.98
N ALA A 19 -0.95 -11.10 -3.93
CA ALA A 19 -0.49 -9.72 -3.75
C ALA A 19 -1.41 -8.85 -2.85
N LEU A 20 -2.56 -9.37 -2.39
CA LEU A 20 -3.47 -8.62 -1.52
C LEU A 20 -2.93 -8.49 -0.09
N ILE A 21 -2.45 -7.30 0.24
CA ILE A 21 -2.05 -6.95 1.60
C ILE A 21 -3.30 -6.49 2.38
N ARG A 22 -3.74 -7.30 3.35
CA ARG A 22 -4.85 -6.95 4.24
C ARG A 22 -4.31 -6.21 5.46
N LEU A 23 -4.82 -5.00 5.69
CA LEU A 23 -4.49 -4.18 6.86
C LEU A 23 -5.76 -3.93 7.65
N LYS A 24 -5.68 -4.11 8.97
CA LYS A 24 -6.79 -3.86 9.90
C LYS A 24 -6.22 -3.24 11.18
N ARG A 25 -6.94 -2.27 11.75
CA ARG A 25 -6.61 -1.73 13.08
C ARG A 25 -6.68 -2.85 14.13
N GLY A 26 -5.72 -2.87 15.05
CA GLY A 26 -5.55 -3.92 16.06
C GLY A 26 -4.92 -5.21 15.53
N MET A 27 -4.37 -5.20 14.32
CA MET A 27 -3.63 -6.34 13.79
C MET A 27 -2.19 -6.28 14.28
N HIS A 28 -1.71 -7.39 14.86
CA HIS A 28 -0.27 -7.60 15.09
C HIS A 28 0.41 -7.90 13.75
N MET A 29 1.23 -6.97 13.31
CA MET A 29 2.08 -7.05 12.13
C MET A 29 3.28 -6.15 12.36
N GLU A 30 4.49 -6.70 12.23
CA GLU A 30 5.69 -5.87 12.27
C GLU A 30 5.73 -4.93 11.07
N ARG A 31 6.20 -3.70 11.29
CA ARG A 31 6.36 -2.72 10.21
C ARG A 31 7.19 -3.30 9.06
N ASP A 32 8.30 -3.94 9.37
CA ASP A 32 9.21 -4.49 8.36
C ASP A 32 8.59 -5.66 7.58
N GLU A 33 7.63 -6.37 8.15
CA GLU A 33 6.82 -7.37 7.45
C GLU A 33 5.92 -6.69 6.39
N LEU A 34 5.28 -5.58 6.74
CA LEU A 34 4.51 -4.77 5.78
C LEU A 34 5.39 -4.27 4.63
N LEU A 35 6.58 -3.76 4.94
CA LEU A 35 7.51 -3.27 3.90
C LEU A 35 7.91 -4.37 2.92
N LYS A 36 8.23 -5.58 3.43
CA LYS A 36 8.54 -6.73 2.58
C LYS A 36 7.37 -7.08 1.67
N LYS A 37 6.14 -7.13 2.22
CA LYS A 37 4.92 -7.39 1.43
C LYS A 37 4.70 -6.35 0.34
N LEU A 38 4.94 -5.06 0.63
CA LEU A 38 4.83 -3.98 -0.35
C LEU A 38 5.85 -4.12 -1.48
N ILE A 39 7.11 -4.47 -1.16
CA ILE A 39 8.15 -4.72 -2.15
C ILE A 39 7.79 -5.93 -3.04
N THR A 40 7.30 -7.02 -2.43
CA THR A 40 6.82 -8.20 -3.17
C THR A 40 5.63 -7.86 -4.08
N ALA A 41 4.77 -6.93 -3.67
CA ALA A 41 3.68 -6.39 -4.48
C ALA A 41 4.13 -5.30 -5.47
N HIS A 42 5.43 -5.19 -5.75
CA HIS A 42 6.03 -4.26 -6.71
C HIS A 42 5.86 -2.76 -6.39
N TYR A 43 5.66 -2.41 -5.12
CA TYR A 43 5.74 -1.01 -4.71
C TYR A 43 7.20 -0.56 -4.52
N SER A 44 7.51 0.67 -4.93
CA SER A 44 8.81 1.28 -4.71
C SER A 44 8.87 2.04 -3.38
N ARG A 45 9.98 1.92 -2.66
CA ARG A 45 10.22 2.80 -1.50
C ARG A 45 10.75 4.14 -2.01
N ASN A 46 10.00 5.21 -1.78
CA ASN A 46 10.40 6.56 -2.16
C ASN A 46 10.09 7.57 -1.05
N ASP A 47 11.09 7.85 -0.21
CA ASP A 47 10.94 8.74 0.95
C ASP A 47 10.96 10.23 0.56
N ILE A 48 11.31 10.56 -0.69
CA ILE A 48 11.46 11.93 -1.21
C ILE A 48 10.23 12.34 -2.04
N ALA A 49 9.90 11.56 -3.08
CA ALA A 49 8.78 11.84 -3.97
C ALA A 49 7.65 10.83 -3.71
N PHE A 50 6.51 11.35 -3.23
CA PHE A 50 5.37 10.50 -2.91
C PHE A 50 4.44 10.41 -4.12
N GLU A 51 4.69 9.41 -4.96
CA GLU A 51 4.00 9.13 -6.22
C GLU A 51 3.20 7.82 -6.17
N ARG A 52 2.31 7.62 -7.15
CA ARG A 52 1.49 6.39 -7.24
C ARG A 52 2.37 5.16 -7.41
N GLY A 53 2.06 4.10 -6.68
CA GLY A 53 2.86 2.87 -6.68
C GLY A 53 4.10 2.95 -5.78
N ALA A 54 4.26 4.03 -5.01
CA ALA A 54 5.31 4.15 -4.01
C ALA A 54 4.77 4.12 -2.59
N PHE A 55 5.64 3.79 -1.64
CA PHE A 55 5.42 3.99 -0.22
C PHE A 55 6.61 4.71 0.41
N ARG A 56 6.40 5.35 1.55
CA ARG A 56 7.44 5.98 2.35
C ARG A 56 7.29 5.64 3.82
N VAL A 57 8.40 5.72 4.54
CA VAL A 57 8.46 5.38 5.97
C VAL A 57 8.93 6.59 6.77
N ARG A 58 8.16 6.96 7.79
CA ARG A 58 8.48 8.03 8.74
C ARG A 58 8.32 7.50 10.16
N GLY A 59 9.41 6.96 10.72
CA GLY A 59 9.38 6.34 12.04
C GLY A 59 8.39 5.18 12.09
N ASP A 60 7.35 5.33 12.91
CA ASP A 60 6.30 4.33 13.11
C ASP A 60 5.12 4.50 12.15
N THR A 61 5.23 5.42 11.19
CA THR A 61 4.20 5.66 10.18
C THR A 61 4.68 5.19 8.81
N VAL A 62 3.83 4.43 8.11
CA VAL A 62 4.04 4.03 6.72
C VAL A 62 2.93 4.65 5.87
N ASP A 63 3.31 5.53 4.95
CA ASP A 63 2.39 6.09 3.97
C ASP A 63 2.52 5.30 2.66
N ILE A 64 1.40 4.80 2.15
CA ILE A 64 1.31 3.99 0.94
C ILE A 64 0.47 4.78 -0.06
N TYR A 65 0.93 4.90 -1.30
CA TYR A 65 0.14 5.45 -2.39
C TYR A 65 -0.24 4.33 -3.37
N PRO A 66 -1.43 3.73 -3.23
CA PRO A 66 -1.87 2.65 -4.10
C PRO A 66 -1.95 3.09 -5.56
N ALA A 67 -1.49 2.23 -6.48
CA ALA A 67 -1.51 2.55 -7.92
C ALA A 67 -2.93 2.78 -8.48
N TYR A 68 -3.94 2.21 -7.83
CA TYR A 68 -5.34 2.18 -8.28
C TYR A 68 -6.27 3.11 -7.48
N LEU A 69 -5.77 3.80 -6.44
CA LEU A 69 -6.56 4.73 -5.64
C LEU A 69 -6.09 6.17 -5.84
N GLU A 70 -7.01 7.11 -5.71
CA GLU A 70 -6.70 8.55 -5.71
C GLU A 70 -6.23 9.06 -4.34
N HIS A 71 -6.46 8.28 -3.29
CA HIS A 71 -6.09 8.59 -1.93
C HIS A 71 -4.91 7.73 -1.47
N CYS A 72 -4.08 8.31 -0.61
CA CYS A 72 -3.01 7.59 0.08
C CYS A 72 -3.55 6.96 1.35
N LEU A 73 -2.92 5.87 1.78
CA LEU A 73 -3.22 5.19 3.03
C LEU A 73 -2.05 5.42 4.00
N ARG A 74 -2.33 5.97 5.17
CA ARG A 74 -1.39 6.05 6.29
C ARG A 74 -1.66 4.92 7.25
N VAL A 75 -0.61 4.18 7.58
CA VAL A 75 -0.60 3.11 8.57
C VAL A 75 0.28 3.55 9.72
N GLU A 76 -0.29 3.65 10.91
CA GLU A 76 0.47 3.98 12.12
C GLU A 76 0.64 2.71 12.95
N PHE A 77 1.87 2.51 13.40
CA PHE A 77 2.29 1.38 14.22
C PHE A 77 2.56 1.85 15.65
N PHE A 78 2.36 0.95 16.60
CA PHE A 78 2.90 1.05 17.95
C PHE A 78 3.59 -0.27 18.27
N GLY A 79 4.93 -0.29 18.17
CA GLY A 79 5.68 -1.55 18.19
C GLY A 79 5.33 -2.42 16.98
N ASP A 80 4.69 -3.56 17.26
CA ASP A 80 4.26 -4.57 16.30
C ASP A 80 2.74 -4.58 16.06
N GLU A 81 2.01 -3.55 16.48
CA GLU A 81 0.56 -3.43 16.30
C GLU A 81 0.18 -2.25 15.40
N ILE A 82 -0.75 -2.47 14.47
CA ILE A 82 -1.37 -1.40 13.68
C ILE A 82 -2.42 -0.67 14.54
N VAL A 83 -2.09 0.52 15.02
CA VAL A 83 -2.97 1.31 15.87
C VAL A 83 -3.95 2.17 15.07
N ASN A 84 -3.56 2.62 13.88
CA ASN A 84 -4.39 3.51 13.08
C ASN A 84 -4.23 3.27 11.57
N LEU A 85 -5.31 3.55 10.85
CA LEU A 85 -5.40 3.50 9.40
C LEU A 85 -6.17 4.72 8.94
N GLU A 86 -5.52 5.62 8.22
CA GLU A 86 -6.10 6.89 7.76
C GLU A 86 -6.01 7.00 6.24
N LYS A 87 -7.05 7.56 5.61
CA LYS A 87 -7.03 7.90 4.19
C LYS A 87 -6.67 9.37 4.07
N LEU A 88 -5.63 9.67 3.31
CA LEU A 88 -5.11 11.01 3.12
C LEU A 88 -5.21 11.43 1.66
N HIS A 89 -5.49 12.72 1.41
CA HIS A 89 -5.31 13.26 0.08
C HIS A 89 -3.81 13.46 -0.24
N PRO A 90 -3.28 12.90 -1.37
CA PRO A 90 -1.84 12.89 -1.69
C PRO A 90 -1.19 14.28 -1.72
N ILE A 91 -1.96 15.29 -2.14
CA ILE A 91 -1.48 16.66 -2.37
C ILE A 91 -1.87 17.60 -1.22
N SER A 92 -3.02 17.37 -0.59
CA SER A 92 -3.58 18.34 0.37
C SER A 92 -3.35 17.94 1.83
N TYR A 93 -2.93 16.70 2.14
CA TYR A 93 -2.83 16.18 3.52
C TYR A 93 -4.04 16.53 4.41
N LYS A 94 -5.21 16.61 3.77
CA LYS A 94 -6.52 16.76 4.40
C LYS A 94 -7.29 15.46 4.23
#